data_AF-A0A2E2VEE7-F1
#
_entry.id   AF-A0A2E2VEE7-F1
#
_cell.length_a   1.000
_cell.length_b   1.000
_cell.length_c   1.000
_cell.angle_alpha   90.00
_cell.angle_beta   90.00
_cell.angle_gamma   90.00
#
_symmetry.space_group_name_H-M   'P 1'
#
loop_
_entity.id
_entity.type
_entity.pdbx_description
1 polymer ?
#
loop_
_entity_poly.entity_id
_entity_poly.type
_entity_poly.pdbx_seq_one_letter_code
_entity_poly.pdbx_strand_id
1 'polypeptide(L)'
;MSDEFTVSGLTIPRIAIYEGAILVLWGIAAYIISDQSSITAMIPSFMGAPLLVLGILSERMPNMRHHLMHASMVLALLMVLGGARVFADFSEMSNLAISSHIILIFVGVTFMVCGIMSFRAARLAREAE
;
A
#
# COMPACT_ATOMS: atom_id res chain seq x y z
N MET A 1 25.50 12.75 -8.16
CA MET A 1 24.10 12.57 -7.72
C MET A 1 23.94 11.08 -7.51
N SER A 2 23.81 10.60 -6.28
CA SER A 2 23.51 9.18 -6.05
C SER A 2 22.18 8.88 -6.73
N ASP A 3 22.15 7.94 -7.66
CA ASP A 3 20.92 7.51 -8.30
C ASP A 3 19.93 7.07 -7.22
N GLU A 4 18.77 7.72 -7.19
CA GLU A 4 17.72 7.40 -6.24
C GLU A 4 17.22 5.97 -6.52
N PHE A 5 17.06 5.15 -5.47
CA PHE A 5 16.61 3.77 -5.65
C PHE A 5 15.23 3.74 -6.32
N THR A 6 15.14 3.01 -7.44
CA THR A 6 13.90 2.82 -8.18
C THR A 6 13.61 1.34 -8.41
N VAL A 7 12.32 1.00 -8.46
CA VAL A 7 11.81 -0.29 -8.91
C VAL A 7 11.06 -0.04 -10.21
N SER A 8 11.50 -0.66 -11.31
CA SER A 8 10.89 -0.46 -12.63
C SER A 8 10.82 1.02 -13.07
N GLY A 9 11.82 1.83 -12.71
CA GLY A 9 11.87 3.26 -13.03
C GLY A 9 11.00 4.14 -12.12
N LEU A 10 10.36 3.58 -11.09
CA LEU A 10 9.56 4.32 -10.11
C LEU A 10 10.25 4.38 -8.75
N THR A 11 10.27 5.57 -8.16
CA THR A 11 10.70 5.77 -6.77
C THR A 11 9.67 5.16 -5.82
N ILE A 12 10.09 4.71 -4.63
CA ILE A 12 9.14 4.12 -3.65
C ILE A 12 7.97 5.07 -3.29
N PRO A 13 8.15 6.41 -3.13
CA PRO A 13 7.01 7.31 -2.90
C PRO A 13 5.97 7.24 -4.01
N ARG A 14 6.40 7.22 -5.28
CA ARG A 14 5.50 7.06 -6.43
C ARG A 14 4.77 5.72 -6.43
N ILE A 15 5.43 4.64 -6.02
CA ILE A 15 4.78 3.34 -5.87
C ILE A 15 3.65 3.45 -4.81
N ALA A 16 3.91 4.07 -3.66
CA ALA A 16 2.89 4.32 -2.64
C ALA A 16 1.71 5.15 -3.18
N ILE A 17 1.99 6.18 -4.00
CA ILE A 17 0.96 7.00 -4.64
C ILE A 17 0.09 6.14 -5.57
N TYR A 18 0.70 5.39 -6.48
CA TYR A 18 -0.05 4.58 -7.44
C TYR A 18 -0.86 3.48 -6.77
N GLU A 19 -0.25 2.74 -5.85
CA GLU A 19 -0.93 1.68 -5.12
C GLU A 19 -2.03 2.22 -4.21
N GLY A 20 -1.79 3.33 -3.52
CA GLY A 20 -2.80 4.02 -2.74
C GLY A 20 -3.98 4.48 -3.61
N ALA A 21 -3.72 5.06 -4.79
CA ALA A 21 -4.75 5.46 -5.73
C ALA A 21 -5.56 4.27 -6.26
N ILE A 22 -4.90 3.15 -6.60
CA ILE A 22 -5.56 1.92 -7.05
C ILE A 22 -6.51 1.40 -5.96
N LEU A 23 -6.06 1.34 -4.70
CA LEU A 23 -6.88 0.89 -3.58
C LEU A 23 -8.07 1.82 -3.31
N VAL A 24 -7.86 3.14 -3.39
CA VAL A 24 -8.94 4.13 -3.26
C VAL A 24 -10.00 3.93 -4.33
N LEU A 25 -9.58 3.84 -5.60
CA LEU A 25 -10.50 3.63 -6.72
C LEU A 25 -11.22 2.29 -6.61
N TRP A 26 -10.52 1.23 -6.21
CA TRP A 26 -11.10 -0.09 -6.03
C TRP A 26 -12.23 -0.08 -5.00
N GLY A 27 -11.99 0.44 -3.79
CA GLY A 27 -13.02 0.41 -2.75
C GLY A 27 -14.22 1.29 -3.06
N ILE A 28 -14.02 2.42 -3.77
CA ILE A 28 -15.13 3.24 -4.28
C ILE A 28 -15.94 2.46 -5.31
N ALA A 29 -15.27 1.84 -6.29
CA ALA A 29 -15.94 1.03 -7.31
C ALA A 29 -16.70 -0.14 -6.68
N ALA A 30 -16.09 -0.85 -5.74
CA ALA A 30 -16.72 -1.95 -5.02
C ALA A 30 -17.97 -1.48 -4.27
N TYR A 31 -17.91 -0.35 -3.56
CA TYR A 31 -19.07 0.20 -2.87
C TYR A 31 -20.24 0.49 -3.82
N ILE A 32 -19.97 1.09 -4.98
CA ILE A 32 -20.99 1.39 -5.99
C ILE A 32 -21.57 0.10 -6.59
N ILE A 33 -20.73 -0.88 -6.94
CA ILE A 33 -21.14 -2.17 -7.50
C ILE A 33 -22.01 -2.96 -6.49
N SER A 34 -21.80 -2.75 -5.20
CA SER A 34 -22.60 -3.38 -4.14
C SER A 34 -23.96 -2.70 -3.91
N ASP A 35 -24.40 -1.80 -4.77
CA ASP A 35 -25.57 -0.93 -4.53
C ASP A 35 -25.48 -0.21 -3.19
N GLN A 36 -24.27 0.18 -2.80
CA GLN A 36 -23.96 0.87 -1.54
C GLN A 36 -24.28 0.05 -0.28
N SER A 37 -24.48 -1.27 -0.41
CA SER A 37 -24.83 -2.17 0.71
C SER A 37 -23.61 -2.68 1.49
N SER A 38 -22.41 -2.65 0.90
CA SER A 38 -21.22 -3.26 1.50
C SER A 38 -20.19 -2.23 1.93
N ILE A 39 -20.34 -1.70 3.15
CA ILE A 39 -19.34 -0.79 3.75
C ILE A 39 -17.99 -1.49 3.92
N THR A 40 -17.98 -2.80 4.16
CA THR A 40 -16.73 -3.58 4.29
C THR A 40 -15.94 -3.67 2.98
N ALA A 41 -16.58 -3.47 1.82
CA ALA A 41 -15.89 -3.39 0.53
C ALA A 41 -15.07 -2.09 0.38
N MET A 42 -15.27 -1.08 1.24
CA MET A 42 -14.49 0.15 1.25
C MET A 42 -13.18 0.07 2.04
N ILE A 43 -12.90 -1.05 2.72
CA ILE A 43 -11.64 -1.24 3.47
C ILE A 43 -10.40 -0.90 2.61
N PRO A 44 -10.29 -1.32 1.33
CA PRO A 44 -9.24 -0.87 0.43
C PRO A 44 -9.09 0.65 0.36
N SER A 45 -10.18 1.42 0.23
CA SER A 45 -10.09 2.89 0.18
C SER A 45 -9.64 3.49 1.50
N PHE A 46 -10.11 2.96 2.64
CA PHE A 46 -9.70 3.45 3.96
C PHE A 46 -8.22 3.21 4.24
N MET A 47 -7.63 2.16 3.68
CA MET A 47 -6.20 1.88 3.79
C MET A 47 -5.38 2.57 2.69
N GLY A 48 -5.92 2.65 1.48
CA GLY A 48 -5.30 3.27 0.32
C GLY A 48 -5.17 4.79 0.43
N ALA A 49 -6.15 5.47 1.03
CA ALA A 49 -6.12 6.92 1.17
C ALA A 49 -4.95 7.42 2.05
N PRO A 50 -4.70 6.87 3.26
CA PRO A 50 -3.51 7.19 4.02
C PRO A 50 -2.21 6.85 3.28
N LEU A 51 -2.15 5.71 2.56
CA LEU A 51 -0.97 5.33 1.78
C LEU A 51 -0.67 6.35 0.67
N LEU A 52 -1.71 6.77 -0.04
CA LEU A 52 -1.66 7.80 -1.08
C LEU A 52 -1.15 9.14 -0.50
N VAL A 53 -1.72 9.57 0.63
CA VAL A 53 -1.32 10.82 1.30
C VAL A 53 0.15 10.75 1.74
N LEU A 54 0.58 9.65 2.37
CA LEU A 54 1.96 9.47 2.79
C LEU A 54 2.93 9.44 1.60
N GLY A 55 2.53 8.84 0.48
CA GLY A 55 3.30 8.86 -0.77
C GLY A 55 3.49 10.28 -1.31
N ILE A 56 2.41 11.06 -1.45
CA ILE A 56 2.46 12.46 -1.89
C ILE A 56 3.32 13.31 -0.96
N LEU A 57 3.13 13.13 0.35
CA LEU A 57 3.86 13.88 1.36
C LEU A 57 5.36 13.55 1.35
N SER A 58 5.72 12.30 1.03
CA SER A 58 7.11 11.85 0.87
C SER A 58 7.81 12.47 -0.33
N GLU A 59 7.10 12.75 -1.43
CA GLU A 59 7.66 13.51 -2.55
C GLU A 59 7.83 15.00 -2.20
N ARG A 60 6.87 15.58 -1.46
CA ARG A 60 6.87 17.02 -1.14
C ARG A 60 7.80 17.41 0.00
N MET A 61 8.13 16.48 0.90
CA MET A 61 8.97 16.74 2.07
C MET A 61 10.18 15.81 2.13
N PRO A 62 11.24 16.06 1.34
CA PRO A 62 12.44 15.21 1.30
C PRO A 62 13.09 15.00 2.67
N ASN A 63 13.08 16.04 3.52
CA ASN A 63 13.64 16.00 4.88
C ASN A 63 12.93 14.98 5.80
N MET A 64 11.66 14.69 5.55
CA MET A 64 10.85 13.76 6.36
C MET A 64 10.60 12.43 5.65
N ARG A 65 11.12 12.26 4.42
CA ARG A 65 10.84 11.12 3.56
C ARG A 65 11.09 9.79 4.27
N HIS A 66 12.20 9.63 4.99
CA HIS A 66 12.48 8.36 5.67
C HIS A 66 11.39 7.99 6.69
N HIS A 67 10.90 8.95 7.49
CA HIS A 67 9.85 8.69 8.48
C HIS A 67 8.51 8.36 7.83
N LEU A 68 8.15 9.10 6.79
CA LEU A 68 6.92 8.88 6.04
C LEU A 68 6.92 7.51 5.36
N MET A 69 8.05 7.09 4.81
CA MET A 69 8.15 5.77 4.19
C MET A 69 8.11 4.63 5.20
N HIS A 70 8.67 4.81 6.41
CA HIS A 70 8.46 3.83 7.49
C HIS A 70 7.00 3.76 7.92
N ALA A 71 6.31 4.91 8.01
CA ALA A 71 4.88 4.94 8.30
C ALA A 71 4.07 4.21 7.21
N SER A 72 4.40 4.40 5.93
CA SER A 72 3.80 3.66 4.81
C SER A 72 4.05 2.15 4.92
N MET A 73 5.23 1.73 5.39
CA MET A 73 5.54 0.31 5.60
C MET A 73 4.71 -0.31 6.73
N VAL A 74 4.51 0.42 7.83
CA VAL A 74 3.62 -0.01 8.92
C VAL A 74 2.19 -0.13 8.41
N LEU A 75 1.73 0.84 7.60
CA LEU A 75 0.41 0.80 7.00
C LEU A 75 0.25 -0.41 6.09
N ALA A 76 1.23 -0.70 5.22
CA ALA A 76 1.21 -1.87 4.35
C ALA A 76 1.21 -3.19 5.13
N LEU A 77 1.91 -3.26 6.27
CA LEU A 77 1.81 -4.40 7.18
C LEU A 77 0.39 -4.56 7.72
N LEU A 78 -0.25 -3.47 8.15
CA LEU A 78 -1.65 -3.49 8.59
C LEU A 78 -2.61 -3.89 7.46
N MET A 79 -2.32 -3.52 6.20
CA MET A 79 -3.10 -3.98 5.04
C MET A 79 -3.06 -5.50 4.91
N VAL A 80 -1.87 -6.10 5.02
CA VAL A 80 -1.72 -7.57 4.93
C VAL A 80 -2.39 -8.27 6.11
N LEU A 81 -2.19 -7.79 7.34
CA LEU A 81 -2.80 -8.37 8.52
C LEU A 81 -4.33 -8.24 8.52
N GLY A 82 -4.84 -7.06 8.16
CA GLY A 82 -6.28 -6.81 8.03
C GLY A 82 -6.91 -7.61 6.89
N GLY A 83 -6.18 -7.78 5.78
CA GLY A 83 -6.58 -8.60 4.65
C GLY A 83 -6.63 -10.09 4.98
N ALA A 84 -5.70 -10.60 5.79
CA ALA A 84 -5.54 -12.01 6.12
C ALA A 84 -6.78 -12.65 6.79
N ARG A 85 -7.68 -11.85 7.36
CA ARG A 85 -8.95 -12.36 7.91
C ARG A 85 -9.81 -13.09 6.86
N VAL A 86 -9.59 -12.82 5.57
CA VAL A 86 -10.26 -13.54 4.47
C VAL A 86 -10.03 -15.06 4.53
N PHE A 87 -8.92 -15.51 5.14
CA PHE A 87 -8.64 -16.93 5.32
C PHE A 87 -9.40 -17.56 6.48
N ALA A 88 -9.85 -16.76 7.46
CA ALA A 88 -10.64 -17.22 8.59
C ALA A 88 -12.15 -17.19 8.29
N ASP A 89 -12.62 -16.11 7.66
CA ASP A 89 -14.05 -15.82 7.52
C ASP A 89 -14.57 -16.05 6.08
N PHE A 90 -13.85 -16.82 5.25
CA PHE A 90 -14.10 -16.93 3.81
C PHE A 90 -15.55 -17.28 3.46
N SER A 91 -16.17 -18.21 4.20
CA SER A 91 -17.52 -18.70 3.94
C SER A 91 -18.63 -17.69 4.25
N GLU A 92 -18.36 -16.69 5.07
CA GLU A 92 -19.34 -15.69 5.51
C GLU A 92 -19.25 -14.38 4.69
N MET A 93 -18.16 -14.23 3.93
CA MET A 93 -17.89 -13.01 3.16
C MET A 93 -18.53 -13.05 1.77
N SER A 94 -19.05 -11.90 1.33
CA SER A 94 -19.46 -11.75 -0.07
C SER A 94 -18.25 -11.83 -1.01
N ASN A 95 -18.46 -12.25 -2.26
CA ASN A 95 -17.39 -12.29 -3.28
C ASN A 95 -16.65 -10.95 -3.42
N LEU A 96 -17.38 -9.85 -3.25
CA LEU A 96 -16.81 -8.50 -3.31
C LEU A 96 -15.97 -8.16 -2.07
N ALA A 97 -16.40 -8.61 -0.90
CA ALA A 97 -15.60 -8.46 0.31
C ALA A 97 -14.32 -9.30 0.19
N ILE A 98 -14.40 -10.54 -0.28
CA ILE A 98 -13.25 -11.42 -0.53
C ILE A 98 -12.26 -10.74 -1.48
N SER A 99 -12.73 -10.26 -2.64
CA SER A 99 -11.86 -9.59 -3.62
C SER A 99 -11.20 -8.33 -3.05
N SER A 100 -11.91 -7.57 -2.22
CA SER A 100 -11.39 -6.39 -1.52
C SER A 100 -10.28 -6.74 -0.51
N HIS A 101 -10.34 -7.91 0.15
CA HIS A 101 -9.26 -8.33 1.06
C HIS A 101 -8.07 -8.89 0.27
N ILE A 102 -8.31 -9.58 -0.84
CA ILE A 102 -7.24 -10.10 -1.70
C ILE A 102 -6.42 -8.94 -2.29
N ILE A 103 -7.07 -7.90 -2.85
CA ILE A 103 -6.33 -6.75 -3.39
C ILE A 103 -5.56 -6.00 -2.31
N LEU A 104 -6.11 -5.92 -1.09
CA LEU A 104 -5.46 -5.30 0.06
C LEU A 104 -4.18 -6.05 0.45
N ILE A 105 -4.22 -7.39 0.51
CA ILE A 105 -3.03 -8.22 0.75
C ILE A 105 -2.03 -8.04 -0.38
N PHE A 106 -2.49 -8.13 -1.63
CA PHE A 106 -1.61 -8.08 -2.79
C PHE A 106 -0.84 -6.76 -2.85
N VAL A 107 -1.53 -5.63 -2.70
CA VAL A 107 -0.91 -4.31 -2.66
C VAL A 107 0.01 -4.17 -1.44
N GLY A 108 -0.44 -4.58 -0.25
CA GLY A 108 0.39 -4.52 0.95
C GLY A 108 1.71 -5.31 0.82
N VAL A 109 1.65 -6.54 0.29
CA VAL A 109 2.84 -7.38 0.09
C VAL A 109 3.77 -6.78 -0.96
N THR A 110 3.24 -6.36 -2.11
CA THR A 110 4.05 -5.78 -3.19
C THR A 110 4.74 -4.48 -2.75
N PHE A 111 4.03 -3.60 -2.04
CA PHE A 111 4.62 -2.41 -1.43
C PHE A 111 5.76 -2.76 -0.46
N MET A 112 5.52 -3.70 0.45
CA MET A 112 6.51 -4.10 1.44
C MET A 112 7.77 -4.67 0.79
N VAL A 113 7.63 -5.49 -0.26
CA VAL A 113 8.78 -6.01 -1.02
C VAL A 113 9.58 -4.86 -1.62
N CYS A 114 8.93 -3.90 -2.27
CA CYS A 114 9.61 -2.72 -2.85
C CYS A 114 10.32 -1.88 -1.78
N GLY A 115 9.67 -1.65 -0.64
CA GLY A 115 10.24 -0.91 0.49
C GLY A 115 11.44 -1.62 1.13
N ILE A 116 11.36 -2.93 1.35
CA ILE A 116 12.47 -3.74 1.87
C ILE A 116 13.67 -3.72 0.91
N MET A 117 13.43 -3.82 -0.40
CA MET A 117 14.48 -3.69 -1.40
C MET A 117 15.18 -2.33 -1.32
N SER A 118 14.41 -1.25 -1.13
CA SER A 118 14.96 0.09 -0.95
C SER A 118 15.80 0.22 0.32
N PHE A 119 15.34 -0.33 1.46
CA PHE A 119 16.10 -0.31 2.71
C PHE A 119 17.40 -1.10 2.60
N ARG A 120 17.35 -2.26 1.94
CA ARG A 120 18.54 -3.08 1.67
C ARG A 120 19.54 -2.34 0.78
N ALA A 121 19.08 -1.69 -0.29
CA ALA A 121 19.94 -0.90 -1.16
C ALA A 121 20.62 0.24 -0.40
N ALA A 122 19.88 0.97 0.45
CA ALA A 122 20.43 2.03 1.29
C ALA A 122 21.44 1.51 2.34
N ARG A 123 21.27 0.28 2.85
CA ARG A 123 22.26 -0.36 3.72
C ARG A 123 23.55 -0.68 2.95
N LEU A 124 23.43 -1.33 1.79
CA LEU A 124 24.59 -1.71 0.97
C LEU A 124 25.40 -0.50 0.51
N ALA A 125 24.74 0.60 0.14
CA ALA A 125 25.41 1.85 -0.23
C ALA A 125 26.28 2.43 0.91
N ARG A 126 25.81 2.34 2.15
CA ARG A 126 26.56 2.79 3.34
C ARG A 126 27.71 1.87 3.73
N GLU A 127 27.68 0.60 3.32
CA GLU A 127 28.76 -0.35 3.56
C GLU A 127 29.88 -0.26 2.51
N ALA A 128 29.60 0.36 1.36
CA ALA A 128 30.54 0.54 0.26
C ALA A 128 31.29 1.88 0.31
N GLU A 129 30.90 2.77 1.22
CA GLU A 129 31.55 4.06 1.54
C GLU A 129 32.58 3.87 2.65
#